data_AF-A0A8T4P9K8-F1
#
_entry.id   AF-A0A8T4P9K8-F1
#
_cell.length_a   1.000
_cell.length_b   1.000
_cell.length_c   1.000
_cell.angle_alpha   90.00
_cell.angle_beta   90.00
_cell.angle_gamma   90.00
#
_symmetry.space_group_name_H-M   'P 1'
#
loop_
_entity.id
_entity.type
_entity.pdbx_description
1 polymer ?
#
loop_
_entity_poly.entity_id
_entity_poly.type
_entity_poly.pdbx_seq_one_letter_code
_entity_poly.pdbx_strand_id
1 'polypeptide(L)'
;MKLKPYVEKLEQSEDYRNFKIKYPDAFMVAGFFVLDLEAGMNVHQIDFYLPKEKKIAAFTLDEGVQIQILDMISKDGELPKKLDLETNIDLDALEGILADEMHNRGISEEIKKIIAVVQNIEGKKIWNLNCVLTGMEILKSHVEDESKTVLKMDKTSVMDVMKHLPSQALVKNPPKREDLEGEMENLEKMEAEIEKEKTELKKELGKNEGLPKSLSSLKSKSRTKAKLKKQFEEEKKEAQEEE
;
A
#
# COMPACT_ATOMS: atom_id res chain seq x y z
N MET A 1 9.22 -6.25 8.98
CA MET A 1 9.06 -7.73 8.88
C MET A 1 9.92 -8.29 7.74
N LYS A 2 10.44 -9.53 7.83
CA LYS A 2 11.25 -10.17 6.78
C LYS A 2 10.41 -10.91 5.72
N LEU A 3 11.03 -11.37 4.64
CA LEU A 3 10.40 -12.19 3.60
C LEU A 3 9.97 -13.58 4.11
N LYS A 4 10.81 -14.21 4.94
CA LYS A 4 10.66 -15.60 5.38
C LYS A 4 9.28 -15.97 5.97
N PRO A 5 8.68 -15.20 6.90
CA PRO A 5 7.37 -15.51 7.46
C PRO A 5 6.25 -15.60 6.42
N TYR A 6 6.31 -14.80 5.35
CA TYR A 6 5.31 -14.84 4.27
C TYR A 6 5.38 -16.13 3.48
N VAL A 7 6.60 -16.61 3.21
CA VAL A 7 6.79 -17.87 2.51
C VAL A 7 6.42 -19.05 3.40
N GLU A 8 6.76 -19.03 4.68
CA GLU A 8 6.33 -20.07 5.63
C GLU A 8 4.79 -20.15 5.72
N LYS A 9 4.09 -19.01 5.76
CA LYS A 9 2.63 -18.95 5.70
C LYS A 9 2.10 -19.57 4.41
N LEU A 10 2.74 -19.28 3.27
CA LEU A 10 2.36 -19.83 1.97
C LEU A 10 2.56 -21.34 1.92
N GLU A 11 3.70 -21.85 2.39
CA GLU A 11 4.05 -23.28 2.37
C GLU A 11 3.09 -24.14 3.20
N GLN A 12 2.49 -23.55 4.24
CA GLN A 12 1.49 -24.21 5.07
C GLN A 12 0.12 -24.32 4.39
N SER A 13 -0.16 -23.53 3.34
CA SER A 13 -1.44 -23.56 2.64
C SER A 13 -1.63 -24.83 1.80
N GLU A 14 -2.87 -25.30 1.69
CA GLU A 14 -3.21 -26.42 0.82
C GLU A 14 -2.99 -26.07 -0.66
N ASP A 15 -3.32 -24.84 -1.04
CA ASP A 15 -3.15 -24.31 -2.39
C ASP A 15 -1.69 -24.38 -2.86
N TYR A 16 -0.73 -24.03 -2.00
CA TYR A 16 0.69 -24.15 -2.32
C TYR A 16 1.13 -25.61 -2.47
N ARG A 17 0.66 -26.51 -1.62
CA ARG A 17 0.99 -27.95 -1.73
C ARG A 17 0.48 -28.53 -3.05
N ASN A 18 -0.78 -28.23 -3.39
CA ASN A 18 -1.38 -28.61 -4.65
C ASN A 18 -0.64 -28.01 -5.85
N PHE A 19 -0.23 -26.74 -5.74
CA PHE A 19 0.61 -26.07 -6.72
C PHE A 19 1.95 -26.77 -6.91
N LYS A 20 2.67 -27.13 -5.83
CA LYS A 20 3.97 -27.82 -5.91
C LYS A 20 3.86 -29.23 -6.47
N ILE A 21 2.75 -29.93 -6.25
CA ILE A 21 2.46 -31.23 -6.90
C ILE A 21 2.30 -31.05 -8.41
N LYS A 22 1.54 -30.03 -8.83
CA LYS A 22 1.29 -29.73 -10.25
C LYS A 22 2.55 -29.19 -10.96
N TYR A 23 3.36 -28.41 -10.24
CA TYR A 23 4.52 -27.68 -10.74
C TYR A 23 5.77 -27.93 -9.87
N PRO A 24 6.34 -29.15 -9.92
CA PRO A 24 7.47 -29.53 -9.07
C PRO A 24 8.73 -28.71 -9.36
N ASP A 25 8.91 -28.28 -10.61
CA ASP A 25 10.03 -27.45 -11.07
C ASP A 25 9.85 -25.95 -10.84
N ALA A 26 8.70 -25.51 -10.33
CA ALA A 26 8.49 -24.09 -10.00
C ALA A 26 9.41 -23.62 -8.87
N PHE A 27 9.93 -22.40 -9.00
CA PHE A 27 10.81 -21.77 -8.01
C PHE A 27 10.45 -20.30 -7.80
N MET A 28 10.67 -19.80 -6.58
CA MET A 28 10.41 -18.41 -6.21
C MET A 28 11.35 -17.48 -6.97
N VAL A 29 10.81 -16.38 -7.49
CA VAL A 29 11.56 -15.39 -8.30
C VAL A 29 11.44 -13.98 -7.77
N ALA A 30 10.33 -13.63 -7.13
CA ALA A 30 10.15 -12.31 -6.55
C ALA A 30 9.22 -12.35 -5.33
N GLY A 31 9.42 -11.38 -4.44
CA GLY A 31 8.41 -10.97 -3.47
C GLY A 31 7.94 -9.57 -3.81
N PHE A 32 6.64 -9.36 -3.91
CA PHE A 32 6.00 -8.08 -4.21
C PHE A 32 5.21 -7.62 -2.98
N PHE A 33 5.48 -6.41 -2.53
CA PHE A 33 4.95 -5.85 -1.30
C PHE A 33 4.43 -4.44 -1.56
N VAL A 34 3.19 -4.17 -1.17
CA VAL A 34 2.65 -2.82 -1.12
C VAL A 34 2.51 -2.47 0.35
N LEU A 35 3.25 -1.45 0.78
CA LEU A 35 3.15 -0.88 2.11
C LEU A 35 2.41 0.45 1.98
N ASP A 36 1.17 0.50 2.44
CA ASP A 36 0.37 1.72 2.47
C ASP A 36 0.52 2.36 3.85
N LEU A 37 1.35 3.40 3.93
CA LEU A 37 1.69 4.06 5.19
C LEU A 37 0.57 4.98 5.68
N GLU A 38 -0.42 5.30 4.83
CA GLU A 38 -1.56 6.14 5.20
C GLU A 38 -2.75 5.31 5.64
N ALA A 39 -3.17 4.35 4.81
CA ALA A 39 -4.38 3.56 5.05
C ALA A 39 -4.09 2.27 5.83
N GLY A 40 -2.83 1.86 5.95
CA GLY A 40 -2.44 0.58 6.57
C GLY A 40 -2.84 -0.64 5.74
N MET A 41 -3.26 -0.44 4.50
CA MET A 41 -3.66 -1.50 3.57
C MET A 41 -2.43 -2.08 2.88
N ASN A 42 -1.85 -3.12 3.49
CA ASN A 42 -0.69 -3.80 2.93
C ASN A 42 -1.12 -4.94 2.02
N VAL A 43 -0.35 -5.15 0.94
CA VAL A 43 -0.53 -6.29 0.03
C VAL A 43 0.77 -7.07 -0.05
N HIS A 44 0.70 -8.38 0.14
CA HIS A 44 1.85 -9.28 0.10
C HIS A 44 1.63 -10.34 -0.96
N GLN A 45 2.52 -10.37 -1.94
CA GLN A 45 2.50 -11.30 -3.04
C GLN A 45 3.85 -11.99 -3.21
N ILE A 46 3.83 -13.30 -3.46
CA ILE A 46 5.03 -14.10 -3.76
C ILE A 46 4.90 -14.70 -5.15
N ASP A 47 5.91 -14.49 -5.98
CA ASP A 47 5.90 -14.91 -7.37
C ASP A 47 6.80 -16.14 -7.58
N PHE A 48 6.24 -17.15 -8.23
CA PHE A 48 6.93 -18.37 -8.66
C PHE A 48 7.02 -18.43 -10.17
N TYR A 49 8.21 -18.69 -10.70
CA TYR A 49 8.37 -18.97 -12.11
C TYR A 49 8.08 -20.44 -12.43
N LEU A 50 7.40 -20.66 -13.54
CA LEU A 50 6.99 -21.96 -14.09
C LEU A 50 7.81 -22.24 -15.35
N PRO A 51 8.96 -22.95 -15.28
CA PRO A 51 9.89 -23.07 -16.41
C PRO A 51 9.28 -23.73 -17.64
N LYS A 52 8.46 -24.77 -17.45
CA LYS A 52 7.77 -25.49 -18.54
C LYS A 52 6.77 -24.64 -19.30
N GLU A 53 6.01 -23.82 -18.57
CA GLU A 53 4.94 -22.99 -19.15
C GLU A 53 5.45 -21.60 -19.56
N LYS A 54 6.63 -21.19 -19.09
CA LYS A 54 7.17 -19.83 -19.19
C LYS A 54 6.20 -18.78 -18.62
N LYS A 55 5.58 -19.10 -17.49
CA LYS A 55 4.60 -18.26 -16.79
C LYS A 55 5.06 -17.93 -15.37
N ILE A 56 4.39 -16.97 -14.75
CA ILE A 56 4.56 -16.61 -13.35
C ILE A 56 3.27 -16.96 -12.60
N ALA A 57 3.37 -17.71 -11.51
CA ALA A 57 2.30 -17.87 -10.55
C ALA A 57 2.48 -16.86 -9.41
N ALA A 58 1.57 -15.91 -9.31
CA ALA A 58 1.51 -14.91 -8.26
C ALA A 58 0.60 -15.39 -7.13
N PHE A 59 1.11 -15.40 -5.91
CA PHE A 59 0.37 -15.79 -4.70
C PHE A 59 0.12 -14.58 -3.81
N THR A 60 -1.12 -14.10 -3.72
CA THR A 60 -1.51 -13.05 -2.78
C THR A 60 -1.88 -13.67 -1.42
N LEU A 61 -1.46 -13.06 -0.29
CA LEU A 61 -1.53 -13.67 1.05
C LEU A 61 -2.49 -12.98 2.05
N ASP A 62 -3.08 -11.84 1.71
CA ASP A 62 -3.80 -10.98 2.65
C ASP A 62 -5.20 -11.48 3.00
N GLU A 63 -6.03 -11.77 1.99
CA GLU A 63 -7.42 -12.25 2.14
C GLU A 63 -7.54 -13.77 1.95
N GLY A 64 -6.51 -14.51 2.39
CA GLY A 64 -6.31 -15.92 2.04
C GLY A 64 -5.31 -16.08 0.90
N VAL A 65 -4.97 -17.33 0.58
CA VAL A 65 -4.01 -17.63 -0.49
C VAL A 65 -4.75 -17.66 -1.82
N GLN A 66 -4.49 -16.67 -2.66
CA GLN A 66 -5.05 -16.61 -4.02
C GLN A 66 -3.93 -16.80 -5.04
N ILE A 67 -4.13 -17.69 -6.02
CA ILE A 67 -3.15 -17.98 -7.07
C ILE A 67 -3.63 -17.38 -8.38
N GLN A 68 -2.76 -16.60 -9.03
CA GLN A 68 -2.98 -16.10 -10.39
C GLN A 68 -1.82 -16.52 -11.28
N ILE A 69 -2.10 -17.15 -12.41
CA ILE A 69 -1.07 -17.52 -13.40
C ILE A 69 -1.06 -16.45 -14.50
N LEU A 70 0.07 -15.78 -14.63
CA LEU A 70 0.30 -14.67 -15.54
C LEU A 70 1.34 -15.05 -16.60
N ASP A 71 1.19 -14.52 -17.81
CA ASP A 71 2.20 -14.67 -18.85
C ASP A 71 3.41 -13.80 -18.53
N MET A 72 4.61 -14.35 -18.74
CA MET A 72 5.85 -13.63 -18.50
C MET A 72 6.09 -12.58 -19.60
N ILE A 73 6.15 -11.31 -19.20
CA ILE A 73 6.53 -10.21 -20.09
C ILE A 73 8.05 -9.98 -19.95
N SER A 74 8.87 -10.91 -20.44
CA SER A 74 10.32 -10.69 -20.54
C SER A 74 10.62 -9.93 -21.84
N LYS A 75 11.08 -8.69 -21.74
CA LYS A 75 11.43 -7.86 -22.90
C LYS A 75 12.57 -8.44 -23.73
N ASP A 76 13.48 -9.19 -23.12
CA ASP A 76 14.73 -9.64 -23.74
C ASP A 76 14.95 -11.16 -23.64
N GLY A 77 13.90 -11.93 -23.32
CA GLY A 77 13.98 -13.39 -23.21
C GLY A 77 14.82 -13.90 -22.01
N GLU A 78 15.29 -13.00 -21.14
CA GLU A 78 15.99 -13.38 -19.92
C GLU A 78 15.07 -14.16 -18.98
N LEU A 79 15.60 -15.28 -18.49
CA LEU A 79 14.92 -16.11 -17.49
C LEU A 79 15.16 -15.52 -16.10
N PRO A 80 14.12 -15.41 -15.27
CA PRO A 80 14.28 -14.92 -13.91
C PRO A 80 15.16 -15.88 -13.11
N LYS A 81 15.98 -15.31 -12.24
CA LYS A 81 16.84 -16.08 -11.34
C LYS A 81 16.06 -16.45 -10.09
N LYS A 82 16.36 -17.61 -9.52
CA LYS A 82 15.78 -18.06 -8.27
C LYS A 82 16.13 -17.07 -7.15
N LEU A 83 15.11 -16.65 -6.41
CA LEU A 83 15.26 -15.85 -5.20
C LEU A 83 15.42 -16.77 -3.99
N ASP A 84 16.36 -16.43 -3.11
CA ASP A 84 16.53 -17.11 -1.83
C ASP A 84 15.61 -16.50 -0.75
N LEU A 85 15.26 -17.29 0.25
CA LEU A 85 14.31 -16.93 1.31
C LEU A 85 14.89 -15.96 2.33
N GLU A 86 16.20 -15.96 2.49
CA GLU A 86 16.87 -15.14 3.48
C GLU A 86 17.04 -13.72 2.96
N THR A 87 16.39 -12.76 3.61
CA THR A 87 16.60 -11.31 3.39
C THR A 87 17.21 -10.68 4.64
N ASN A 88 18.13 -9.75 4.44
CA ASN A 88 18.79 -9.02 5.52
C ASN A 88 18.01 -7.76 5.91
N ILE A 89 17.26 -7.18 4.97
CA ILE A 89 16.41 -6.02 5.19
C ILE A 89 15.02 -6.46 5.64
N ASP A 90 14.52 -5.76 6.67
CA ASP A 90 13.13 -5.79 7.09
C ASP A 90 12.32 -4.81 6.24
N LEU A 91 11.11 -5.19 5.81
CA LEU A 91 10.19 -4.34 5.05
C LEU A 91 9.97 -2.98 5.72
N ASP A 92 9.74 -2.98 7.04
CA ASP A 92 9.51 -1.78 7.84
C ASP A 92 10.77 -0.88 7.92
N ALA A 93 11.97 -1.44 7.69
CA ALA A 93 13.20 -0.67 7.66
C ALA A 93 13.43 0.03 6.31
N LEU A 94 12.72 -0.37 5.24
CA LEU A 94 12.84 0.26 3.92
C LEU A 94 12.44 1.74 3.96
N GLU A 95 11.41 2.08 4.73
CA GLU A 95 10.97 3.46 4.92
C GLU A 95 12.10 4.33 5.51
N GLY A 96 12.73 3.86 6.58
CA GLY A 96 13.84 4.57 7.22
C GLY A 96 15.06 4.74 6.30
N ILE A 97 15.47 3.67 5.61
CA ILE A 97 16.59 3.71 4.64
C ILE A 97 16.31 4.74 3.54
N LEU A 98 15.07 4.79 3.05
CA LEU A 98 14.67 5.74 2.02
C LEU A 98 14.57 7.17 2.54
N ALA A 99 14.01 7.38 3.73
CA ALA A 99 13.88 8.69 4.34
C ALA A 99 15.25 9.34 4.58
N ASP A 100 16.22 8.57 5.08
CA ASP A 100 17.60 9.04 5.28
C ASP A 100 18.25 9.43 3.95
N GLU A 101 18.11 8.61 2.91
CA GLU A 101 18.67 8.91 1.58
C GLU A 101 17.96 10.10 0.91
N MET A 102 16.64 10.23 1.09
CA MET A 102 15.87 11.37 0.61
C MET A 102 16.35 12.67 1.26
N HIS A 103 16.57 12.66 2.57
CA HIS A 103 17.09 13.80 3.30
C HIS A 103 18.48 14.22 2.80
N ASN A 104 19.38 13.25 2.58
CA ASN A 104 20.72 13.49 2.04
C ASN A 104 20.70 14.11 0.62
N ARG A 105 19.62 13.90 -0.14
CA ARG A 105 19.42 14.45 -1.48
C ARG A 105 18.58 15.73 -1.50
N GLY A 106 18.17 16.25 -0.34
CA GLY A 106 17.34 17.45 -0.22
C GLY A 106 15.90 17.26 -0.67
N ILE A 107 15.40 16.02 -0.67
CA ILE A 107 14.01 15.67 -0.96
C ILE A 107 13.23 15.80 0.36
N SER A 108 12.27 16.71 0.40
CA SER A 108 11.53 17.09 1.63
C SER A 108 10.13 16.48 1.71
N GLU A 109 9.70 15.78 0.66
CA GLU A 109 8.40 15.14 0.59
C GLU A 109 8.33 13.89 1.48
N GLU A 110 7.13 13.55 1.94
CA GLU A 110 6.90 12.33 2.72
C GLU A 110 6.46 11.18 1.81
N ILE A 111 6.85 9.96 2.18
CA ILE A 111 6.43 8.73 1.50
C ILE A 111 5.04 8.33 1.99
N LYS A 112 4.09 8.15 1.07
CA LYS A 112 2.72 7.69 1.38
C LYS A 112 2.53 6.20 1.15
N LYS A 113 3.20 5.67 0.12
CA LYS A 113 3.07 4.27 -0.28
C LYS A 113 4.40 3.78 -0.82
N ILE A 114 4.79 2.57 -0.44
CA ILE A 114 5.99 1.90 -0.96
C ILE A 114 5.55 0.63 -1.68
N ILE A 115 5.84 0.54 -2.98
CA ILE A 115 5.72 -0.69 -3.75
C ILE A 115 7.11 -1.29 -3.85
N ALA A 116 7.38 -2.31 -3.06
CA ALA A 116 8.67 -2.97 -2.96
C ALA A 116 8.66 -4.32 -3.68
N VAL A 117 9.63 -4.55 -4.55
CA VAL A 117 9.83 -5.83 -5.24
C VAL A 117 11.24 -6.33 -4.96
N VAL A 118 11.37 -7.43 -4.23
CA VAL A 118 12.67 -8.10 -4.02
C VAL A 118 12.90 -9.13 -5.11
N GLN A 119 14.05 -9.05 -5.76
CA GLN A 119 14.45 -9.93 -6.86
C GLN A 119 15.93 -10.27 -6.78
N ASN A 120 16.31 -11.40 -7.37
CA ASN A 120 17.72 -11.76 -7.53
C ASN A 120 18.22 -11.30 -8.92
N ILE A 121 19.05 -10.27 -8.93
CA ILE A 121 19.69 -9.73 -10.13
C ILE A 121 21.18 -10.05 -10.02
N GLU A 122 21.70 -10.85 -10.96
CA GLU A 122 23.14 -11.20 -11.01
C GLU A 122 23.71 -11.84 -9.73
N GLY A 123 22.88 -12.56 -8.97
CA GLY A 123 23.30 -13.20 -7.71
C GLY A 123 23.18 -12.27 -6.50
N LYS A 124 22.75 -11.02 -6.70
CA LYS A 124 22.50 -10.04 -5.65
C LYS A 124 21.00 -9.86 -5.45
N LYS A 125 20.57 -9.81 -4.18
CA LYS A 125 19.20 -9.48 -3.81
C LYS A 125 19.03 -7.97 -3.86
N ILE A 126 18.21 -7.49 -4.79
CA ILE A 126 17.91 -6.08 -4.98
C ILE A 126 16.43 -5.84 -4.68
N TRP A 127 16.17 -4.83 -3.86
CA TRP A 127 14.86 -4.29 -3.59
C TRP A 127 14.58 -3.13 -4.55
N ASN A 128 13.70 -3.38 -5.53
CA ASN A 128 13.19 -2.36 -6.45
C ASN A 128 11.98 -1.69 -5.80
N LEU A 129 12.14 -0.45 -5.37
CA LEU A 129 11.16 0.32 -4.62
C LEU A 129 10.57 1.41 -5.52
N ASN A 130 9.26 1.46 -5.65
CA ASN A 130 8.53 2.58 -6.24
C ASN A 130 7.70 3.23 -5.13
N CYS A 131 8.07 4.44 -4.74
CA CYS A 131 7.46 5.14 -3.62
C CYS A 131 6.60 6.28 -4.14
N VAL A 132 5.36 6.37 -3.67
CA VAL A 132 4.46 7.49 -3.97
C VAL A 132 4.65 8.54 -2.89
N LEU A 133 5.01 9.75 -3.28
CA LEU A 133 5.25 10.88 -2.38
C LEU A 133 4.00 11.77 -2.24
N THR A 134 3.95 12.62 -1.20
CA THR A 134 2.90 13.64 -0.99
C THR A 134 2.64 14.53 -2.21
N GLY A 135 3.66 14.83 -3.01
CA GLY A 135 3.61 15.75 -4.15
C GLY A 135 3.11 15.18 -5.48
N MET A 136 2.47 14.00 -5.50
CA MET A 136 2.17 13.25 -6.75
C MET A 136 3.44 12.94 -7.57
N GLU A 137 4.53 12.66 -6.87
CA GLU A 137 5.80 12.26 -7.46
C GLU A 137 6.07 10.79 -7.13
N ILE A 138 6.72 10.10 -8.04
CA ILE A 138 7.15 8.71 -7.87
C ILE A 138 8.66 8.72 -7.69
N LEU A 139 9.11 8.19 -6.56
CA LEU A 139 10.52 7.94 -6.28
C LEU A 139 10.82 6.48 -6.59
N LYS A 140 11.66 6.23 -7.59
CA LYS A 140 12.17 4.91 -7.91
C LYS A 140 13.50 4.73 -7.24
N SER A 141 13.67 3.68 -6.45
CA SER A 141 14.91 3.41 -5.73
C SER A 141 15.28 1.93 -5.81
N HIS A 142 16.55 1.63 -5.94
CA HIS A 142 17.09 0.28 -5.92
C HIS A 142 17.98 0.14 -4.69
N VAL A 143 17.64 -0.77 -3.78
CA VAL A 143 18.38 -0.98 -2.53
C VAL A 143 18.98 -2.39 -2.54
N GLU A 144 20.27 -2.51 -2.27
CA GLU A 144 20.93 -3.82 -2.15
C GLU A 144 20.68 -4.41 -0.76
N ASP A 145 20.18 -5.65 -0.69
CA ASP A 145 19.78 -6.29 0.55
C ASP A 145 20.96 -6.50 1.53
N GLU A 146 22.13 -6.85 1.01
CA GLU A 146 23.31 -7.17 1.83
C GLU A 146 23.96 -5.94 2.46
N SER A 147 24.24 -4.93 1.65
CA SER A 147 24.89 -3.69 2.10
C SER A 147 23.92 -2.69 2.71
N LYS A 148 22.62 -2.84 2.45
CA LYS A 148 21.56 -1.88 2.80
C LYS A 148 21.76 -0.50 2.19
N THR A 149 22.53 -0.43 1.11
CA THR A 149 22.83 0.83 0.41
C THR A 149 21.84 1.07 -0.73
N VAL A 150 21.53 2.33 -0.96
CA VAL A 150 20.73 2.76 -2.12
C VAL A 150 21.65 2.85 -3.33
N LEU A 151 21.52 1.92 -4.26
CA LEU A 151 22.32 1.85 -5.50
C LEU A 151 21.90 2.93 -6.49
N LYS A 152 20.60 3.18 -6.58
CA LYS A 152 20.02 4.13 -7.53
C LYS A 152 18.78 4.76 -6.92
N MET A 153 18.58 6.05 -7.16
CA MET A 153 17.36 6.74 -6.77
C MET A 153 17.05 7.83 -7.80
N ASP A 154 15.88 7.70 -8.44
CA ASP A 154 15.36 8.59 -9.47
C ASP A 154 13.98 9.12 -9.06
N LYS A 155 13.83 10.45 -9.05
CA LYS A 155 12.55 11.12 -8.79
C LYS A 155 11.89 11.46 -10.13
N THR A 156 10.63 11.09 -10.32
CA THR A 156 9.87 11.36 -11.55
C THR A 156 8.48 11.87 -11.20
N SER A 157 8.02 12.95 -11.86
CA SER A 157 6.64 13.42 -11.69
C SER A 157 5.66 12.48 -12.40
N VAL A 158 4.50 12.19 -11.78
CA VAL A 158 3.45 11.40 -12.42
C VAL A 158 2.99 12.04 -13.73
N MET A 159 2.99 13.37 -13.82
CA MET A 159 2.63 14.10 -15.04
C MET A 159 3.56 13.76 -16.21
N ASP A 160 4.85 13.54 -15.95
CA ASP A 160 5.81 13.17 -16.99
C ASP A 160 5.60 11.72 -17.43
N VAL A 161 5.21 10.83 -16.52
CA VAL A 161 4.80 9.46 -16.89
C VAL A 161 3.55 9.50 -17.78
N MET A 162 2.55 10.32 -17.44
CA MET A 162 1.32 10.46 -18.24
C MET A 162 1.60 10.97 -19.66
N LYS A 163 2.54 11.91 -19.84
CA LYS A 163 2.93 12.41 -21.17
C LYS A 163 3.58 11.34 -22.06
N HIS A 164 4.23 10.35 -21.46
CA HIS A 164 4.91 9.27 -22.18
C HIS A 164 4.06 8.00 -22.34
N LEU A 165 2.86 7.96 -21.72
CA LEU A 165 1.90 6.90 -22.01
C LEU A 165 1.38 7.11 -23.43
N PRO A 166 1.52 6.10 -24.33
CA PRO A 166 1.02 6.22 -25.68
C PRO A 166 -0.49 6.45 -25.61
N SER A 167 -0.95 7.52 -26.27
CA SER A 167 -2.37 7.93 -26.32
C SER A 167 -3.30 6.79 -26.76
N GLN A 168 -2.76 5.73 -27.38
CA GLN A 168 -3.48 4.50 -27.73
C GLN A 168 -4.03 3.71 -26.52
N ALA A 169 -3.47 3.86 -25.32
CA ALA A 169 -4.04 3.26 -24.09
C ALA A 169 -5.21 4.08 -23.53
N LEU A 170 -5.29 5.37 -23.86
CA LEU A 170 -6.41 6.27 -23.50
C LEU A 170 -7.50 6.32 -24.59
N VAL A 171 -7.27 5.69 -25.75
CA VAL A 171 -8.21 5.62 -26.88
C VAL A 171 -8.52 4.15 -27.20
N LYS A 172 -9.07 3.43 -26.22
CA LYS A 172 -9.91 2.25 -26.50
C LYS A 172 -11.32 2.57 -26.03
N ASN A 173 -12.10 3.11 -26.97
CA ASN A 173 -13.49 3.57 -26.86
C ASN A 173 -13.67 4.84 -26.04
N PRO A 174 -13.66 6.05 -26.66
CA PRO A 174 -14.52 7.10 -26.11
C PRO A 174 -15.93 6.49 -26.01
N PRO A 175 -16.60 6.53 -24.84
CA PRO A 175 -17.96 6.04 -24.73
C PRO A 175 -18.80 6.73 -25.81
N LYS A 176 -19.59 5.97 -26.55
CA LYS A 176 -20.50 6.57 -27.52
C LYS A 176 -21.39 7.53 -26.74
N ARG A 177 -21.77 8.67 -27.34
CA ARG A 177 -22.66 9.64 -26.67
C ARG A 177 -23.91 8.98 -26.07
N GLU A 178 -24.37 7.91 -26.69
CA GLU A 178 -25.50 7.08 -26.25
C GLU A 178 -25.25 6.37 -24.90
N ASP A 179 -24.02 5.96 -24.59
CA ASP A 179 -23.67 5.33 -23.30
C ASP A 179 -23.54 6.38 -22.18
N LEU A 180 -23.09 7.59 -22.51
CA LEU A 180 -22.96 8.71 -21.56
C LEU A 180 -24.32 9.30 -21.13
N GLU A 181 -25.30 9.31 -22.03
CA GLU A 181 -26.66 9.76 -21.70
C GLU A 181 -27.34 8.80 -20.71
N GLY A 182 -27.16 7.48 -20.88
CA GLY A 182 -27.67 6.49 -19.93
C GLY A 182 -27.02 6.54 -18.55
N GLU A 183 -25.71 6.83 -18.48
CA GLU A 183 -25.00 7.02 -17.21
C GLU A 183 -25.41 8.32 -16.50
N MET A 184 -25.64 9.42 -17.24
CA MET A 184 -26.17 10.66 -16.67
C MET A 184 -27.58 10.47 -16.09
N GLU A 185 -28.46 9.75 -16.80
CA GLU A 185 -29.82 9.48 -16.32
C GLU A 185 -29.83 8.59 -15.07
N ASN A 186 -28.86 7.67 -14.95
CA ASN A 186 -28.68 6.86 -13.73
C ASN A 186 -28.11 7.67 -12.56
N LEU A 187 -27.19 8.61 -12.81
CA LEU A 187 -26.67 9.51 -11.79
C LEU A 187 -27.75 10.46 -11.26
N GLU A 188 -28.59 11.03 -12.15
CA GLU A 188 -29.72 11.88 -11.74
C GLU A 188 -30.73 11.11 -10.88
N LYS A 189 -31.04 9.85 -11.20
CA LYS A 189 -31.89 8.99 -10.37
C LYS A 189 -31.29 8.73 -8.99
N MET A 190 -29.98 8.48 -8.93
CA MET A 190 -29.28 8.22 -7.68
C MET A 190 -29.19 9.48 -6.81
N GLU A 191 -28.96 10.64 -7.40
CA GLU A 191 -29.00 11.93 -6.69
C GLU A 191 -30.40 12.21 -6.12
N ALA A 192 -31.47 11.93 -6.88
CA ALA A 192 -32.84 12.10 -6.43
C ALA A 192 -33.20 11.16 -5.26
N GLU A 193 -32.72 9.91 -5.27
CA GLU A 193 -32.90 8.97 -4.16
C GLU A 193 -32.15 9.44 -2.89
N ILE A 194 -30.91 9.90 -3.05
CA ILE A 194 -30.10 10.44 -1.95
C ILE A 194 -30.75 11.70 -1.35
N GLU A 195 -31.31 12.58 -2.17
CA GLU A 195 -31.98 13.79 -1.69
C GLU A 195 -33.28 13.42 -0.94
N LYS A 196 -34.03 12.43 -1.44
CA LYS A 196 -35.20 11.91 -0.76
C LYS A 196 -34.85 11.31 0.61
N GLU A 197 -33.84 10.45 0.69
CA GLU A 197 -33.37 9.89 1.98
C GLU A 197 -32.90 11.00 2.94
N LYS A 198 -32.16 12.01 2.45
CA LYS A 198 -31.74 13.15 3.28
C LYS A 198 -32.94 13.90 3.86
N THR A 199 -34.01 14.09 3.08
CA THR A 199 -35.22 14.77 3.58
C THR A 199 -35.99 13.93 4.59
N GLU A 200 -36.01 12.60 4.45
CA GLU A 200 -36.63 11.67 5.39
C GLU A 200 -35.87 11.63 6.71
N LEU A 201 -34.54 11.48 6.66
CA LEU A 201 -33.66 11.56 7.84
C LEU A 201 -33.80 12.89 8.58
N LYS A 202 -33.91 14.01 7.85
CA LYS A 202 -34.10 15.34 8.47
C LYS A 202 -35.47 15.47 9.14
N LYS A 203 -36.52 14.84 8.61
CA LYS A 203 -37.85 14.77 9.24
C LYS A 203 -37.86 13.88 10.47
N GLU A 204 -37.11 12.79 10.48
CA GLU A 204 -36.95 11.92 11.65
C GLU A 204 -36.17 12.62 12.76
N LEU A 205 -35.08 13.32 12.42
CA LEU A 205 -34.32 14.12 13.37
C LEU A 205 -35.13 15.29 13.95
N GLY A 206 -35.97 15.94 13.14
CA GLY A 206 -36.86 17.01 13.60
C GLY A 206 -38.03 16.54 14.47
N LYS A 207 -38.42 15.25 14.38
CA LYS A 207 -39.47 14.66 15.24
C LYS A 207 -38.94 14.16 16.59
N ASN A 208 -37.62 14.09 16.77
CA ASN A 208 -37.00 13.61 17.99
C ASN A 208 -36.55 14.73 18.96
N GLU A 209 -36.95 16.00 18.72
CA GLU A 209 -36.85 17.11 19.71
C GLU A 209 -37.90 17.01 20.84
N GLY A 210 -38.36 15.79 21.13
CA GLY A 210 -39.20 15.47 22.29
C GLY A 210 -38.47 14.53 23.25
N LEU A 211 -37.28 14.90 23.76
CA LEU A 211 -36.63 14.14 24.83
C LEU A 211 -36.90 14.72 26.23
N PRO A 212 -37.02 13.86 27.26
CA PRO A 212 -37.60 14.19 28.55
C PRO A 212 -36.64 15.01 29.44
N LYS A 213 -37.22 15.91 30.25
CA LYS A 213 -36.56 16.69 31.30
C LYS A 213 -36.13 15.85 32.53
N SER A 214 -35.39 14.77 32.36
CA SER A 214 -34.86 14.03 33.51
C SER A 214 -33.42 13.56 33.27
N LEU A 215 -32.47 14.48 33.42
CA LEU A 215 -31.07 14.18 33.75
C LEU A 215 -30.37 15.49 34.18
N SER A 216 -30.85 16.08 35.28
CA SER A 216 -30.23 17.23 35.95
C SER A 216 -29.24 16.82 37.04
N SER A 217 -28.64 15.63 36.98
CA SER A 217 -27.69 15.15 37.99
C SER A 217 -26.44 14.53 37.37
N LEU A 218 -25.60 15.34 36.73
CA LEU A 218 -24.20 15.00 36.45
C LEU A 218 -23.36 16.28 36.18
N LYS A 219 -23.46 17.27 37.08
CA LYS A 219 -22.48 18.36 37.20
C LYS A 219 -21.45 18.01 38.28
N SER A 220 -20.50 17.13 37.97
CA SER A 220 -19.29 16.95 38.80
C SER A 220 -18.13 16.29 38.04
N LYS A 221 -17.70 16.88 36.92
CA LYS A 221 -16.43 16.48 36.25
C LYS A 221 -15.57 17.68 35.79
N SER A 222 -15.66 18.84 36.46
CA SER A 222 -14.79 20.00 36.17
C SER A 222 -13.52 20.09 37.03
N ARG A 223 -13.33 19.23 38.04
CA ARG A 223 -12.13 19.28 38.91
C ARG A 223 -10.94 18.46 38.42
N THR A 224 -11.10 17.53 37.48
CA THR A 224 -9.99 16.66 37.03
C THR A 224 -9.11 17.32 35.98
N LYS A 225 -9.65 18.21 35.13
CA LYS A 225 -8.88 18.90 34.08
C LYS A 225 -7.88 19.93 34.64
N ALA A 226 -8.19 20.58 35.76
CA ALA A 226 -7.28 21.53 36.40
C ALA A 226 -6.10 20.83 37.11
N LYS A 227 -6.30 19.61 37.60
CA LYS A 227 -5.24 18.85 38.29
C LYS A 227 -4.23 18.27 37.30
N LEU A 228 -4.68 17.77 36.14
CA LEU A 228 -3.79 17.30 35.08
C LEU A 228 -2.97 18.41 34.44
N LYS A 229 -3.56 19.59 34.23
CA LYS A 229 -2.84 20.72 33.61
C LYS A 229 -1.71 21.25 34.52
N LYS A 230 -1.91 21.23 35.84
CA LYS A 230 -0.91 21.68 36.80
C LYS A 230 0.27 20.71 36.91
N GLN A 231 -0.01 19.40 36.84
CA GLN A 231 1.01 18.35 36.87
C GLN A 231 1.91 18.40 35.61
N PHE A 232 1.33 18.71 34.46
CA PHE A 232 2.06 18.85 33.19
C PHE A 232 2.92 20.13 33.12
N GLU A 233 2.58 21.19 33.88
CA GLU A 233 3.38 22.41 33.95
C GLU A 233 4.55 22.31 34.95
N GLU A 234 4.44 21.45 35.97
CA GLU A 234 5.55 21.17 36.91
C GLU A 234 6.63 20.28 36.27
N GLU A 235 6.24 19.19 35.58
CA GLU A 235 7.20 18.33 34.84
C GLU A 235 7.97 19.10 33.76
N LYS A 236 7.33 20.09 33.13
CA LYS A 236 7.98 20.91 32.08
C LYS A 236 8.98 21.91 32.65
N LYS A 237 8.88 22.26 33.94
CA LYS A 237 9.85 23.14 34.62
C LYS A 237 11.07 22.37 35.11
N GLU A 238 10.89 21.16 35.64
CA GLU A 238 12.03 20.33 36.05
C GLU A 238 12.92 19.96 34.86
N ALA A 239 12.33 19.66 33.69
CA ALA A 239 13.09 19.37 32.48
C ALA A 239 13.89 20.56 31.90
N GLN A 240 13.64 21.80 32.35
CA GLN A 240 14.38 22.99 31.91
C GLN A 240 15.49 23.42 32.89
N GLU A 241 15.56 22.82 34.08
CA GLU A 241 16.62 23.10 35.07
C GLU A 241 17.76 22.06 35.04
N GLU A 242 17.60 20.97 34.28
CA GLU A 242 18.62 19.91 34.09
C GLU A 242 19.43 20.04 32.79
N GLU A 243 19.23 21.10 32.00
CA GLU A 243 19.99 21.44 30.76
C GLU A 243 20.88 22.68 30.97
#